data_AF-A0A1Q8T4J3-F1
#
_entry.id   AF-A0A1Q8T4J3-F1
#
_cell.length_a   1.000
_cell.length_b   1.000
_cell.length_c   1.000
_cell.angle_alpha   90.00
_cell.angle_beta   90.00
_cell.angle_gamma   90.00
#
_symmetry.space_group_name_H-M   'P 1'
#
loop_
_entity.id
_entity.type
_entity.pdbx_description
1 polymer ?
#
loop_
_entity_poly.entity_id
_entity_poly.type
_entity_poly.pdbx_seq_one_letter_code
_entity_poly.pdbx_strand_id
1 'polypeptide(L)'
;MSDSHPGVNDSNVDPSVADRLICEVVKSPRRDEMYLYLDKAQGMTPVPPALREQFGPPIAVMTMLLRPERPLARVDVVHVLAAIRERGFYLQMPPAKDPVMLDLFTPRDG
;
A
#
# COMPACT_ATOMS: atom_id res chain seq x y z
N MET A 1 -2.39 -15.17 53.06
CA MET A 1 -3.29 -15.26 51.89
C MET A 1 -2.87 -14.10 50.99
N SER A 2 -1.75 -14.15 50.27
CA SER A 2 -1.50 -14.96 49.07
C SER A 2 -2.63 -14.84 48.07
N ASP A 3 -2.57 -13.84 47.20
CA ASP A 3 -2.77 -14.07 45.77
C ASP A 3 -1.90 -13.07 44.98
N SER A 4 -0.74 -13.57 44.59
CA SER A 4 0.07 -12.99 43.53
C SER A 4 -0.52 -13.45 42.21
N HIS A 5 -0.91 -12.53 41.33
CA HIS A 5 -0.96 -12.79 39.89
C HIS A 5 -0.20 -11.70 39.12
N PRO A 6 0.92 -12.05 38.46
CA PRO A 6 1.65 -11.14 37.60
C PRO A 6 0.93 -11.05 36.24
N GLY A 7 0.23 -9.94 36.01
CA GLY A 7 -0.40 -9.65 34.73
C GLY A 7 0.62 -9.17 33.70
N VAL A 8 1.12 -10.11 32.90
CA VAL A 8 1.63 -9.93 31.53
C VAL A 8 2.42 -8.64 31.24
N ASN A 9 3.74 -8.75 31.37
CA ASN A 9 4.67 -7.79 30.79
C ASN A 9 4.57 -7.89 29.26
N ASP A 10 3.80 -7.01 28.61
CA ASP A 10 3.76 -6.83 27.12
C ASP A 10 5.08 -6.23 26.58
N SER A 11 6.20 -6.41 27.29
CA SER A 11 7.53 -6.02 26.81
C SER A 11 8.10 -7.13 25.93
N ASN A 12 7.44 -7.41 24.81
CA ASN A 12 8.12 -8.01 23.66
C ASN A 12 7.57 -7.42 22.36
N VAL A 13 7.55 -6.08 22.32
CA VAL A 13 7.53 -5.35 21.05
C VAL A 13 8.90 -5.59 20.42
N ASP A 14 8.97 -6.68 19.65
CA ASP A 14 10.12 -7.03 18.82
C ASP A 14 10.58 -5.78 18.03
N PRO A 15 11.87 -5.40 18.06
CA PRO A 15 12.34 -4.14 17.49
C PRO A 15 12.14 -4.03 15.97
N SER A 16 11.64 -5.08 15.29
CA SER A 16 11.23 -5.03 13.88
C SER A 16 9.73 -4.74 13.65
N VAL A 17 8.91 -4.53 14.69
CA VAL A 17 7.54 -3.97 14.51
C VAL A 17 7.54 -2.52 14.04
N ALA A 18 8.63 -1.78 14.24
CA ALA A 18 8.75 -0.40 13.78
C ALA A 18 8.68 -0.27 12.25
N ASP A 19 8.81 -1.36 11.47
CA ASP A 19 8.75 -1.38 10.00
C ASP A 19 7.52 -2.10 9.42
N ARG A 20 6.51 -2.35 10.25
CA ARG A 20 5.29 -3.05 9.84
C ARG A 20 4.07 -2.16 10.00
N LEU A 21 3.28 -2.05 8.95
CA LEU A 21 2.08 -1.21 8.92
C LEU A 21 0.93 -1.96 8.26
N ILE A 22 -0.24 -1.96 8.91
CA ILE A 22 -1.46 -2.50 8.29
C ILE A 22 -1.88 -1.49 7.23
N CYS A 23 -1.72 -1.87 5.96
CA CYS A 23 -2.13 -1.05 4.83
C CYS A 23 -3.48 -1.50 4.30
N GLU A 24 -4.35 -0.54 4.05
CA GLU A 24 -5.58 -0.73 3.31
C GLU A 24 -5.41 -0.18 1.89
N VAL A 25 -5.63 -1.06 0.91
CA VAL A 25 -5.59 -0.73 -0.52
C VAL A 25 -7.02 -0.46 -0.97
N VAL A 26 -7.25 0.77 -1.41
CA VAL A 26 -8.54 1.21 -1.94
C VAL A 26 -8.39 1.60 -3.40
N LYS A 27 -9.42 1.37 -4.20
CA LYS A 27 -9.48 1.80 -5.61
C LYS A 27 -10.51 2.90 -5.80
N SER A 28 -10.27 3.73 -6.81
CA SER A 28 -11.26 4.71 -7.25
C SER A 28 -12.30 4.01 -8.14
N PRO A 29 -13.61 4.19 -7.90
CA PRO A 29 -14.63 3.83 -8.88
C PRO A 29 -14.75 4.85 -10.02
N ARG A 30 -14.13 6.03 -9.89
CA ARG A 30 -14.17 7.10 -10.91
C ARG A 30 -13.03 7.00 -11.91
N ARG A 31 -11.91 6.42 -11.50
CA ARG A 31 -10.69 6.28 -12.30
C ARG A 31 -10.27 4.81 -12.29
N ASP A 32 -10.41 4.17 -13.44
CA ASP A 32 -9.88 2.83 -13.65
C ASP A 32 -8.38 2.79 -13.33
N GLU A 33 -7.97 1.72 -12.67
CA GLU A 33 -6.57 1.40 -12.34
C GLU A 33 -5.86 2.40 -11.39
N MET A 34 -6.60 3.30 -10.74
CA MET A 34 -6.07 4.18 -9.69
C MET A 34 -6.23 3.55 -8.30
N TYR A 35 -5.12 3.35 -7.59
CA TYR A 35 -5.09 2.74 -6.26
C TYR A 35 -4.42 3.64 -5.23
N LEU A 36 -5.00 3.70 -4.02
CA LEU A 36 -4.43 4.35 -2.86
C LEU A 36 -4.10 3.32 -1.80
N TYR A 37 -2.88 3.42 -1.28
CA TYR A 37 -2.37 2.65 -0.16
C TYR A 37 -2.41 3.57 1.05
N LEU A 38 -3.18 3.19 2.06
CA LEU A 38 -3.46 3.99 3.24
C LEU A 38 -3.05 3.21 4.48
N ASP A 39 -2.62 3.88 5.53
CA ASP A 39 -2.54 3.26 6.84
C ASP A 39 -3.95 2.92 7.30
N LYS A 40 -4.22 1.67 7.68
CA LYS A 40 -5.54 1.24 8.18
C LYS A 40 -5.95 2.02 9.43
N ALA A 41 -4.99 2.46 10.24
CA ALA A 41 -5.27 3.28 11.42
C ALA A 41 -5.67 4.72 11.07
N GLN A 42 -5.10 5.30 10.00
CA GLN A 42 -5.36 6.69 9.60
C GLN A 42 -6.46 6.81 8.52
N GLY A 43 -6.62 5.79 7.68
CA GLY A 43 -7.50 5.78 6.53
C GLY A 43 -7.22 6.91 5.54
N MET A 44 -8.27 7.57 5.06
CA MET A 44 -8.18 8.73 4.15
C MET A 44 -7.97 10.08 4.85
N THR A 45 -7.76 10.08 6.17
CA THR A 45 -7.54 11.31 6.94
C THR A 45 -6.39 12.18 6.41
N PRO A 46 -5.18 11.63 6.13
CA PRO A 46 -4.05 12.42 5.63
C PRO A 46 -4.15 12.75 4.14
N VAL A 47 -5.16 12.23 3.43
CA VAL A 47 -5.32 12.45 1.99
C VAL A 47 -5.90 13.85 1.76
N PRO A 48 -5.25 14.70 0.94
CA PRO A 48 -5.72 16.05 0.66
C PRO A 48 -7.14 16.05 0.08
N PRO A 49 -7.99 17.05 0.41
CA PRO A 49 -9.37 17.10 -0.04
C PRO A 49 -9.49 17.09 -1.57
N ALA A 50 -8.61 17.80 -2.29
CA ALA A 50 -8.57 17.82 -3.75
C ALA A 50 -8.34 16.42 -4.36
N LEU A 51 -7.52 15.59 -3.71
CA LEU A 51 -7.27 14.22 -4.16
C LEU A 51 -8.47 13.32 -3.86
N ARG A 52 -9.05 13.42 -2.65
CA ARG A 52 -10.25 12.64 -2.27
C ARG A 52 -11.44 12.94 -3.18
N GLU A 53 -11.62 14.19 -3.57
CA GLU A 53 -12.70 14.59 -4.46
C GLU A 53 -12.54 14.00 -5.87
N GLN A 54 -11.32 14.00 -6.40
CA GLN A 54 -10.98 13.35 -7.67
C GLN A 54 -11.10 11.82 -7.57
N PHE A 55 -10.66 11.24 -6.45
CA PHE A 55 -10.71 9.80 -6.20
C PHE A 55 -12.15 9.30 -6.01
N GLY A 56 -13.03 10.14 -5.47
CA GLY A 56 -14.40 9.78 -5.15
C GLY A 56 -14.49 8.81 -3.95
N PRO A 57 -15.62 8.10 -3.81
CA PRO A 57 -15.81 7.18 -2.69
C PRO A 57 -14.86 5.99 -2.82
N PRO A 58 -13.87 5.82 -1.92
CA PRO A 58 -12.91 4.74 -2.04
C PRO A 58 -13.56 3.38 -1.84
N ILE A 59 -13.22 2.42 -2.71
CA ILE A 59 -13.66 1.04 -2.57
C ILE A 59 -12.49 0.23 -2.03
N ALA A 60 -12.62 -0.29 -0.81
CA ALA A 60 -11.63 -1.20 -0.24
C ALA A 60 -11.49 -2.46 -1.11
N VAL A 61 -10.28 -2.71 -1.57
CA VAL A 61 -9.94 -3.85 -2.43
C VAL A 61 -9.29 -4.95 -1.60
N MET A 62 -8.30 -4.58 -0.79
CA MET A 62 -7.64 -5.51 0.12
C MET A 62 -7.05 -4.79 1.34
N THR A 63 -6.88 -5.53 2.42
CA THR A 63 -6.13 -5.08 3.59
C THR A 63 -5.01 -6.07 3.86
N MET A 64 -3.79 -5.57 4.03
CA MET A 64 -2.62 -6.40 4.21
C MET A 64 -1.58 -5.74 5.11
N LEU A 65 -0.79 -6.57 5.79
CA LEU A 65 0.32 -6.09 6.58
C LEU A 65 1.54 -5.88 5.68
N LEU A 66 1.91 -4.61 5.47
CA LEU A 66 3.15 -4.25 4.79
C LEU A 66 4.33 -4.50 5.73
N ARG A 67 5.35 -5.15 5.18
CA ARG A 67 6.62 -5.42 5.84
C ARG A 67 7.72 -5.41 4.79
N PRO A 68 8.94 -4.95 5.10
CA PRO A 68 10.06 -4.99 4.16
C PRO A 68 10.39 -6.43 3.71
N GLU A 69 10.10 -7.44 4.53
CA GLU A 69 10.30 -8.85 4.18
C GLU A 69 9.31 -9.37 3.12
N ARG A 70 8.20 -8.65 2.89
CA ARG A 70 7.15 -9.04 1.94
C ARG A 70 6.96 -7.95 0.87
N PRO A 71 7.73 -8.02 -0.24
CA PRO A 71 7.57 -7.08 -1.34
C PRO A 71 6.21 -7.25 -2.04
N LEU A 72 5.71 -6.16 -2.61
CA LEU A 72 4.52 -6.16 -3.46
C LEU A 72 4.90 -6.44 -4.91
N ALA A 73 4.07 -7.18 -5.63
CA ALA A 73 4.36 -7.57 -7.02
C ALA A 73 4.37 -6.38 -8.00
N ARG A 74 3.68 -5.28 -7.65
CA ARG A 74 3.45 -4.13 -8.56
C ARG A 74 4.12 -2.85 -8.12
N VAL A 75 4.54 -2.73 -6.86
CA VAL A 75 5.08 -1.50 -6.27
C VAL A 75 6.16 -1.87 -5.27
N ASP A 76 7.09 -0.96 -5.05
CA ASP A 76 8.13 -1.15 -4.04
C ASP A 76 7.56 -0.89 -2.63
N VAL A 77 7.58 -1.90 -1.76
CA VAL A 77 7.06 -1.79 -0.39
C VAL A 77 7.81 -0.73 0.41
N VAL A 78 9.11 -0.52 0.14
CA VAL A 78 9.92 0.48 0.84
C VAL A 78 9.43 1.88 0.49
N HIS A 79 9.14 2.15 -0.79
CA HIS A 79 8.57 3.42 -1.22
C HIS A 79 7.15 3.63 -0.68
N VAL A 80 6.33 2.58 -0.64
CA VAL A 80 4.97 2.67 -0.08
C VAL A 80 5.03 3.01 1.41
N LEU A 81 5.86 2.31 2.18
CA LEU A 81 6.05 2.56 3.61
C LEU A 81 6.58 3.98 3.87
N ALA A 82 7.59 4.41 3.12
CA ALA A 82 8.15 5.76 3.24
C ALA A 82 7.09 6.83 2.92
N ALA A 83 6.35 6.68 1.83
CA ALA A 83 5.32 7.65 1.44
C ALA A 83 4.14 7.69 2.43
N ILE A 84 3.69 6.54 2.94
CA ILE A 84 2.66 6.51 3.98
C ILE A 84 3.17 7.18 5.27
N ARG A 85 4.45 7.02 5.62
CA ARG A 85 5.01 7.68 6.81
C ARG A 85 5.17 9.19 6.64
N GLU A 86 5.64 9.63 5.48
CA GLU A 86 5.89 11.05 5.19
C GLU A 86 4.61 11.83 4.89
N ARG A 87 3.71 11.23 4.09
CA ARG A 87 2.52 11.89 3.52
C ARG A 87 1.21 11.34 4.06
N GLY A 88 1.23 10.17 4.71
CA GLY A 88 0.04 9.46 5.17
C GLY A 88 -0.64 8.58 4.12
N PHE A 89 -0.20 8.63 2.86
CA PHE A 89 -0.75 7.83 1.77
C PHE A 89 0.27 7.61 0.65
N TYR A 90 0.07 6.55 -0.14
CA TYR A 90 0.79 6.32 -1.40
C TYR A 90 -0.20 6.12 -2.55
N LEU A 91 -0.01 6.87 -3.64
CA LEU A 91 -0.82 6.80 -4.84
C LEU A 91 -0.11 5.98 -5.91
N GLN A 92 -0.71 4.86 -6.29
CA GLN A 92 -0.30 4.10 -7.47
C GLN A 92 -1.15 4.56 -8.66
N MET A 93 -0.49 5.17 -9.64
CA MET A 93 -1.10 5.43 -10.95
C MET A 93 -0.98 4.17 -11.82
N PRO A 94 -1.90 3.96 -12.78
CA PRO A 94 -1.71 2.92 -13.78
C PRO A 94 -0.33 3.08 -14.42
N PRO A 95 0.46 2.00 -14.57
CA PRO A 95 1.64 2.07 -15.39
C PRO A 95 1.18 2.59 -16.75
N ALA A 96 1.79 3.67 -17.24
CA ALA A 96 1.61 4.06 -18.63
C ALA A 96 1.88 2.78 -19.42
N LYS A 97 0.90 2.31 -20.20
CA LYS A 97 1.11 1.18 -21.09
C LYS A 97 2.38 1.48 -21.86
N ASP A 98 3.49 0.85 -21.50
CA ASP A 98 4.60 0.77 -22.41
C ASP A 98 4.00 0.16 -23.66
N PRO A 99 4.05 0.86 -24.81
CA PRO A 99 3.75 0.17 -26.04
C PRO A 99 4.78 -0.95 -26.08
N VAL A 100 4.34 -2.19 -25.86
CA VAL A 100 5.11 -3.34 -26.30
C VAL A 100 5.23 -3.12 -27.79
N MET A 101 6.35 -2.49 -28.12
CA MET A 101 6.73 -2.08 -29.44
C MET A 101 6.74 -3.37 -30.24
N LEU A 102 5.90 -3.34 -31.25
CA LEU A 102 5.84 -4.27 -32.36
C LEU A 102 7.25 -4.43 -32.94
N ASP A 103 8.08 -5.29 -32.36
CA ASP A 103 9.39 -5.62 -32.89
C ASP A 103 9.31 -6.96 -33.62
N LEU A 104 8.98 -6.83 -34.90
CA LEU A 104 9.53 -7.60 -36.01
C LEU A 104 9.45 -9.13 -35.91
N PHE A 105 8.29 -9.69 -36.28
CA PHE A 105 8.32 -10.79 -37.23
C PHE A 105 8.93 -10.26 -38.54
N THR A 106 10.25 -10.16 -38.61
CA THR A 106 10.94 -10.19 -39.89
C THR A 106 10.63 -11.57 -40.48
N PRO A 107 9.92 -11.69 -41.61
CA PRO A 107 9.93 -12.95 -42.32
C PRO A 107 11.38 -13.20 -42.73
N ARG A 108 12.06 -14.14 -42.07
CA ARG A 108 13.19 -14.84 -42.69
C ARG A 108 12.60 -15.87 -43.64
N ASP A 109 12.06 -15.38 -44.74
CA ASP A 109 11.87 -16.11 -46.00
C ASP A 109 12.86 -15.43 -46.95
N GLY A 110 13.83 -16.05 -47.61
CA GLY A 110 14.31 -17.43 -47.72
C GLY A 110 15.62 -17.31 -48.52
#